data_AF-A0A024S2J6-F1
#
_entry.id   AF-A0A024S2J6-F1
#
_cell.length_a   1.000
_cell.length_b   1.000
_cell.length_c   1.000
_cell.angle_alpha   90.00
_cell.angle_beta   90.00
_cell.angle_gamma   90.00
#
_symmetry.space_group_name_H-M   'P 1'
#
loop_
_entity.id
_entity.type
_entity.pdbx_description
1 polymer ?
#
loop_
_entity_poly.entity_id
_entity_poly.type
_entity_poly.pdbx_seq_one_letter_code
_entity_poly.pdbx_strand_id
1 'polypeptide(L)'
;NRVLWVTGPPGAGKTMLMRAVVQGLLEERRALLSIESFSLAYFFCDSHDQPHGYATQVLKSLIWQILKSQPSLVGHMENQFSSTGRTTFNDPNDFYALSTVLYRMIDGIPDGDANLEFTYIIVDAIEE
;
A
#
# COMPACT_ATOMS: atom_id res chain seq x y z
N ASN A 1 -10.98 -2.48 -8.28
CA ASN A 1 -9.52 -2.69 -8.20
C ASN A 1 -9.01 -3.53 -9.36
N ARG A 2 -7.93 -3.08 -10.03
CA ARG A 2 -7.26 -3.83 -11.11
C ARG A 2 -5.95 -4.41 -10.57
N VAL A 3 -5.62 -5.65 -10.93
CA VAL A 3 -4.40 -6.34 -10.48
C VAL A 3 -3.59 -6.73 -11.71
N LEU A 4 -2.30 -6.43 -11.69
CA LEU A 4 -1.32 -6.91 -12.65
C LEU A 4 -0.36 -7.85 -11.93
N TRP A 5 -0.35 -9.12 -12.34
CA TRP A 5 0.53 -10.14 -11.77
C TRP A 5 1.69 -10.42 -12.73
N VAL A 6 2.92 -10.19 -12.29
CA VAL A 6 4.13 -10.40 -13.11
C VAL A 6 4.92 -11.58 -12.57
N THR A 7 5.04 -12.61 -13.40
CA THR A 7 5.71 -13.87 -13.05
C THR A 7 6.81 -14.21 -14.04
N GLY A 8 7.71 -15.11 -13.64
CA GLY A 8 8.84 -15.54 -14.45
C GLY A 8 9.91 -16.23 -13.61
N PRO A 9 10.87 -16.92 -14.25
CA PRO A 9 11.89 -17.68 -13.53
C PRO A 9 12.80 -16.78 -12.66
N PRO A 10 13.52 -17.36 -11.68
CA PRO A 10 14.61 -16.66 -10.99
C PRO A 10 15.58 -16.05 -11.99
N GLY A 11 16.04 -14.82 -11.73
CA GLY A 11 16.94 -14.10 -12.64
C GLY A 11 16.27 -13.45 -13.87
N ALA A 12 14.96 -13.59 -14.08
CA ALA A 12 14.24 -12.95 -15.21
C ALA A 12 14.14 -11.41 -15.13
N GLY A 13 14.71 -10.77 -14.10
CA GLY A 13 14.70 -9.31 -13.95
C GLY A 13 13.41 -8.71 -13.40
N LYS A 14 12.50 -9.52 -12.82
CA LYS A 14 11.20 -9.07 -12.26
C LYS A 14 11.35 -7.89 -11.28
N THR A 15 12.23 -8.03 -10.29
CA THR A 15 12.51 -6.97 -9.30
C THR A 15 13.05 -5.70 -9.96
N MET A 16 13.93 -5.83 -10.96
CA MET A 16 14.46 -4.67 -11.68
C MET A 16 13.36 -3.97 -12.49
N LEU A 17 12.47 -4.73 -13.12
CA LEU A 17 11.29 -4.20 -13.80
C LEU A 17 10.39 -3.44 -12.81
N MET A 18 10.08 -4.02 -11.65
CA MET A 18 9.26 -3.36 -10.63
C MET A 18 9.90 -2.08 -10.10
N ARG A 19 11.22 -2.08 -9.87
CA ARG A 19 11.97 -0.88 -9.50
C ARG A 19 11.91 0.21 -10.57
N ALA A 20 12.06 -0.16 -11.84
CA ALA A 20 11.96 0.77 -12.96
C ALA A 20 10.55 1.38 -13.08
N VAL A 21 9.50 0.58 -12.88
CA VAL A 21 8.11 1.07 -12.86
C VAL A 21 7.89 2.06 -11.71
N VAL A 22 8.32 1.71 -10.49
CA VAL A 22 8.24 2.63 -9.33
C VAL A 22 8.98 3.93 -9.62
N GLN A 23 10.18 3.87 -10.19
CA GLN A 23 10.95 5.06 -10.54
C GLN A 23 10.21 5.93 -11.57
N GLY A 24 9.67 5.32 -12.63
CA GLY A 24 8.91 6.05 -13.65
C GLY A 24 7.69 6.76 -13.08
N LEU A 25 6.93 6.07 -12.21
CA LEU A 25 5.77 6.67 -11.53
C LEU A 25 6.16 7.80 -10.58
N LEU A 26 7.30 7.71 -9.90
CA LEU A 26 7.82 8.80 -9.07
C LEU A 26 8.22 10.02 -9.89
N GLU A 27 8.82 9.82 -11.06
CA GLU A 27 9.18 10.89 -12.00
C GLU A 27 7.93 11.55 -12.59
N GLU A 28 6.95 10.75 -13.02
CA GLU A 28 5.66 11.22 -13.52
C GLU A 28 4.93 12.06 -12.48
N ARG A 29 4.84 11.58 -11.23
CA ARG A 29 4.25 12.35 -10.13
C ARG A 29 4.92 13.72 -9.95
N ARG A 30 6.25 13.79 -10.05
CA ARG A 30 6.98 15.07 -9.89
C ARG A 30 6.72 16.04 -11.03
N ALA A 31 6.46 15.52 -12.23
CA ALA A 31 6.19 16.33 -13.42
C ALA A 31 4.74 16.83 -13.49
N LEU A 32 3.79 16.11 -12.88
CA LEU A 32 2.37 16.48 -12.87
C LEU A 32 2.12 17.70 -11.97
N LEU A 33 1.55 18.77 -12.55
CA LEU A 33 1.37 20.06 -11.87
C LEU A 33 -0.01 20.28 -11.21
N SER A 34 -1.03 19.41 -11.38
CA SER A 34 -2.27 19.39 -10.54
C SER A 34 -3.47 18.60 -11.08
N ILE A 35 -3.52 18.19 -12.36
CA ILE A 35 -4.81 17.78 -12.96
C ILE A 35 -5.11 16.27 -12.82
N GLU A 36 -4.09 15.41 -12.73
CA GLU A 36 -4.26 13.96 -12.56
C GLU A 36 -3.26 13.41 -11.52
N SER A 37 -3.36 13.87 -10.27
CA SER A 37 -2.52 13.35 -9.19
C SER A 37 -2.92 11.92 -8.79
N PHE A 38 -1.92 11.11 -8.44
CA PHE A 38 -2.10 9.77 -7.95
C PHE A 38 -1.20 9.49 -6.75
N SER A 39 -1.67 8.62 -5.86
CA SER A 39 -0.91 8.02 -4.77
C SER A 39 -0.16 6.76 -5.22
N LEU A 40 0.93 6.44 -4.51
CA LEU A 40 1.89 5.41 -4.84
C LEU A 40 2.44 4.92 -3.52
N ALA A 41 2.17 3.66 -3.23
CA ALA A 41 2.77 2.93 -2.14
C ALA A 41 3.49 1.72 -2.71
N TYR A 42 4.71 1.46 -2.25
CA TYR A 42 5.47 0.33 -2.73
C TYR A 42 6.27 -0.34 -1.61
N PHE A 43 6.53 -1.62 -1.81
CA PHE A 43 7.38 -2.40 -0.93
C PHE A 43 8.16 -3.44 -1.75
N PHE A 44 9.46 -3.51 -1.52
CA PHE A 44 10.33 -4.53 -2.11
C PHE A 44 10.72 -5.50 -1.01
N CYS A 45 10.21 -6.72 -1.06
CA CYS A 45 10.62 -7.75 -0.12
C CYS A 45 12.10 -8.09 -0.35
N ASP A 46 12.87 -8.13 0.73
CA ASP A 46 14.24 -8.65 0.71
C ASP A 46 14.17 -10.14 1.01
N SER A 47 14.79 -10.97 0.19
CA SER A 47 14.59 -12.43 0.12
C SER A 47 15.27 -13.21 1.25
N HIS A 48 15.36 -12.63 2.44
CA HIS A 48 16.01 -13.25 3.60
C HIS A 48 15.02 -13.40 4.74
N ASP A 49 14.61 -14.65 4.95
CA ASP A 49 13.99 -15.20 6.17
C ASP A 49 12.97 -14.25 6.82
N GLN A 50 11.78 -14.15 6.22
CA GLN A 50 10.74 -13.24 6.67
C GLN A 50 10.16 -13.74 8.00
N PRO A 51 10.38 -13.03 9.12
CA PRO A 51 9.90 -13.49 10.41
C PRO A 51 8.38 -13.42 10.50
N HIS A 52 7.81 -14.12 11.49
CA HIS A 52 6.39 -14.04 11.79
C HIS A 52 5.95 -12.58 11.99
N GLY A 53 4.88 -12.15 11.32
CA GLY A 53 4.42 -10.75 11.33
C GLY A 53 5.06 -9.84 10.28
N TYR A 54 5.91 -10.34 9.38
CA TYR A 54 6.45 -9.57 8.25
C TYR A 54 5.35 -8.98 7.37
N ALA A 55 4.33 -9.77 7.03
CA ALA A 55 3.17 -9.30 6.25
C ALA A 55 2.43 -8.12 6.93
N THR A 56 2.32 -8.14 8.26
CA THR A 56 1.76 -7.03 9.05
C THR A 56 2.63 -5.77 8.92
N GLN A 57 3.96 -5.91 8.92
CA GLN A 57 4.87 -4.78 8.71
C GLN A 57 4.79 -4.22 7.28
N VAL A 58 4.66 -5.09 6.26
CA VAL A 58 4.42 -4.68 4.87
C VAL A 58 3.15 -3.84 4.79
N LEU A 59 2.04 -4.32 5.35
CA LEU A 59 0.77 -3.57 5.37
C LEU A 59 0.91 -2.21 6.07
N LYS A 60 1.57 -2.15 7.23
CA LYS A 60 1.83 -0.87 7.93
C LYS A 60 2.61 0.11 7.06
N SER A 61 3.66 -0.38 6.40
CA SER A 61 4.48 0.45 5.51
C SER A 61 3.63 1.02 4.36
N LEU A 62 2.82 0.18 3.71
CA LEU A 62 1.95 0.60 2.62
C LEU A 62 0.89 1.61 3.10
N ILE A 63 0.21 1.34 4.21
CA ILE A 63 -0.78 2.24 4.80
C ILE A 63 -0.15 3.59 5.15
N TRP A 64 1.03 3.59 5.77
CA TRP A 64 1.73 4.82 6.12
C TRP A 64 2.09 5.66 4.88
N GLN A 65 2.56 5.02 3.80
CA GLN A 65 2.86 5.70 2.54
C GLN A 65 1.60 6.34 1.92
N ILE A 66 0.46 5.62 1.95
CA ILE A 66 -0.83 6.13 1.46
C ILE A 66 -1.27 7.34 2.29
N LEU A 67 -1.30 7.23 3.62
CA LEU A 67 -1.68 8.32 4.53
C LEU A 67 -0.80 9.56 4.36
N LYS A 68 0.50 9.37 4.12
CA LYS A 68 1.43 10.48 3.86
C LYS A 68 1.11 11.21 2.55
N SER A 69 0.67 10.47 1.52
CA SER A 69 0.27 11.07 0.24
C SER A 69 -1.14 11.63 0.23
N GLN A 70 -2.06 11.04 1.02
CA GLN A 70 -3.48 11.39 1.07
C GLN A 70 -3.92 11.52 2.53
N PRO A 71 -3.62 12.65 3.21
CA PRO A 71 -3.93 12.82 4.63
C PRO A 71 -5.43 12.77 4.97
N SER A 72 -6.32 12.98 4.01
CA SER A 72 -7.77 12.83 4.20
C SER A 72 -8.15 11.42 4.69
N LEU A 73 -7.37 10.40 4.32
CA LEU A 73 -7.65 9.01 4.66
C LEU A 73 -7.33 8.62 6.11
N VAL A 74 -6.78 9.54 6.91
CA VAL A 74 -6.50 9.30 8.35
C VAL A 74 -7.78 8.91 9.10
N GLY A 75 -8.93 9.46 8.73
CA GLY A 75 -10.22 9.13 9.35
C GLY A 75 -10.57 7.64 9.28
N HIS A 76 -10.18 6.93 8.22
CA HIS A 76 -10.39 5.48 8.13
C HIS A 76 -9.62 4.71 9.20
N MET A 77 -8.42 5.18 9.55
CA MET A 77 -7.59 4.56 10.58
C MET A 77 -8.13 4.89 11.99
N GLU A 78 -8.53 6.14 12.23
CA GLU A 78 -9.14 6.58 13.50
C GLU A 78 -10.44 5.85 13.79
N ASN A 79 -11.31 5.66 12.78
CA ASN A 79 -12.55 4.89 12.90
C ASN A 79 -12.30 3.41 13.25
N GLN A 80 -11.22 2.83 12.74
CA GLN A 80 -10.84 1.46 13.10
C GLN A 80 -10.33 1.37 14.55
N PHE A 81 -9.56 2.35 15.01
CA PHE A 81 -9.09 2.41 16.40
C PHE A 81 -10.25 2.64 17.37
N SER A 82 -11.17 3.56 17.07
CA SER A 82 -12.32 3.86 17.92
C SER A 82 -13.27 2.68 18.06
N SER A 83 -13.55 1.96 16.95
CA SER A 83 -14.43 0.78 16.96
C SER A 83 -13.85 -0.44 17.69
N THR A 84 -12.51 -0.53 17.79
CA THR A 84 -11.83 -1.66 18.45
C THR A 84 -11.31 -1.34 19.86
N GLY A 85 -11.29 -0.05 20.25
CA GLY A 85 -10.70 0.41 21.51
C GLY A 85 -9.17 0.24 21.58
N ARG A 86 -8.52 -0.03 20.44
CA ARG A 86 -7.08 -0.27 20.35
C ARG A 86 -6.32 1.02 20.08
N THR A 87 -5.05 1.04 20.46
CA THR A 87 -4.13 2.17 20.21
C THR A 87 -2.95 1.79 19.33
N THR A 88 -2.72 0.49 19.10
CA THR A 88 -1.65 -0.02 18.25
C THR A 88 -2.10 -1.28 17.51
N PHE A 89 -1.45 -1.58 16.39
CA PHE A 89 -1.63 -2.80 15.61
C PHE A 89 -0.34 -3.63 15.58
N ASN A 90 0.20 -4.04 16.74
CA ASN A 90 1.50 -4.72 16.83
C ASN A 90 1.43 -6.24 16.96
N ASP A 91 0.24 -6.84 16.96
CA ASP A 91 0.06 -8.28 17.05
C ASP A 91 0.10 -8.94 15.65
N PRO A 92 0.64 -10.16 15.52
CA PRO A 92 0.59 -10.90 14.25
C PRO A 92 -0.83 -11.08 13.70
N ASN A 93 -1.85 -11.18 14.56
CA ASN A 93 -3.25 -11.30 14.16
C ASN A 93 -3.84 -9.99 13.62
N ASP A 94 -3.13 -8.86 13.74
CA ASP A 94 -3.57 -7.57 13.23
C ASP A 94 -3.51 -7.48 11.70
N PHE A 95 -2.91 -8.46 11.03
CA PHE A 95 -2.88 -8.56 9.57
C PHE A 95 -4.27 -8.37 8.95
N TYR A 96 -5.29 -9.06 9.46
CA TYR A 96 -6.65 -8.99 8.93
C TYR A 96 -7.30 -7.61 9.16
N ALA A 97 -7.06 -7.03 10.34
CA ALA A 97 -7.57 -5.69 10.66
C ALA A 97 -6.94 -4.63 9.75
N LEU A 98 -5.61 -4.67 9.58
CA LEU A 98 -4.89 -3.76 8.68
C LEU A 98 -5.25 -3.97 7.22
N SER A 99 -5.48 -5.21 6.78
CA SER A 99 -5.96 -5.50 5.42
C SER A 99 -7.32 -4.86 5.16
N THR A 100 -8.21 -4.88 6.16
CA THR A 100 -9.53 -4.23 6.08
C THR A 100 -9.41 -2.71 6.00
N VAL A 101 -8.51 -2.12 6.79
CA VAL A 101 -8.21 -0.68 6.73
C VAL A 101 -7.66 -0.29 5.35
N LEU A 102 -6.65 -1.01 4.86
CA LEU A 102 -6.06 -0.77 3.55
C LEU A 102 -7.12 -0.89 2.45
N TYR A 103 -7.97 -1.93 2.50
CA TYR A 103 -9.07 -2.11 1.56
C TYR A 103 -10.02 -0.91 1.54
N ARG A 104 -10.43 -0.41 2.72
CA ARG A 104 -11.32 0.77 2.82
C ARG A 104 -10.67 2.03 2.24
N MET A 105 -9.36 2.22 2.46
CA MET A 105 -8.61 3.35 1.90
C MET A 105 -8.56 3.35 0.38
N ILE A 106 -8.56 2.17 -0.27
CA ILE A 106 -8.44 2.07 -1.74
C ILE A 106 -9.76 1.83 -2.48
N ASP A 107 -10.79 1.31 -1.81
CA ASP A 107 -12.09 0.97 -2.42
C ASP A 107 -13.10 2.14 -2.37
N GLY A 108 -12.89 3.13 -1.50
CA GLY A 108 -13.60 4.41 -1.58
C GLY A 108 -15.11 4.39 -1.36
N ILE A 109 -15.62 3.65 -0.37
CA ILE A 109 -17.05 3.57 -0.04
C ILE A 109 -17.26 3.84 1.47
N PRO A 110 -18.28 4.59 1.96
CA PRO A 110 -19.18 5.58 1.35
C PRO A 110 -19.35 6.89 2.18
N ASP A 111 -18.40 7.32 3.00
CA ASP A 111 -18.61 8.48 3.90
C ASP A 111 -18.41 9.86 3.25
N GLY A 112 -18.30 9.93 1.91
CA GLY A 112 -18.35 11.21 1.19
C GLY A 112 -17.01 11.85 0.84
N ASP A 113 -15.90 11.11 0.90
CA ASP A 113 -14.60 11.60 0.41
C ASP A 113 -14.55 11.60 -1.13
N ALA A 114 -15.12 12.65 -1.72
CA ALA A 114 -15.19 12.87 -3.17
C ALA A 114 -13.83 13.17 -3.84
N ASN A 115 -12.71 13.11 -3.10
CA ASN A 115 -11.38 13.50 -3.54
C ASN A 115 -10.32 12.39 -3.36
N LEU A 116 -10.74 11.12 -3.39
CA LEU A 116 -9.80 10.00 -3.40
C LEU A 116 -8.96 10.01 -4.68
N GLU A 117 -7.65 10.20 -4.52
CA GLU A 117 -6.72 10.06 -5.63
C GLU A 117 -6.56 8.58 -5.99
N PHE A 118 -6.40 8.32 -7.28
CA PHE A 118 -6.05 6.99 -7.75
C PHE A 118 -4.78 6.50 -7.04
N THR A 119 -4.75 5.25 -6.56
CA THR A 119 -3.60 4.71 -5.80
C THR A 119 -2.98 3.52 -6.50
N TYR A 120 -1.71 3.63 -6.88
CA TYR A 120 -0.88 2.50 -7.30
C TYR A 120 -0.26 1.82 -6.08
N ILE A 121 -0.40 0.50 -5.97
CA ILE A 121 0.28 -0.31 -4.97
C ILE A 121 1.17 -1.31 -5.69
N ILE A 122 2.47 -1.29 -5.38
CA ILE A 122 3.46 -2.20 -6.00
C ILE A 122 4.14 -2.99 -4.89
N VAL A 123 4.00 -4.31 -4.92
CA VAL A 123 4.69 -5.21 -3.99
C VAL A 123 5.49 -6.20 -4.81
N ASP A 124 6.80 -6.21 -4.61
CA ASP A 124 7.73 -7.12 -5.30
C ASP A 124 8.19 -8.25 -4.37
N ALA A 125 8.59 -9.37 -4.98
CA ALA A 125 9.09 -10.56 -4.28
C ALA A 125 8.13 -11.10 -3.21
N ILE A 126 6.84 -11.13 -3.56
CA ILE A 126 5.87 -12.00 -2.88
C ILE A 126 6.21 -13.43 -3.27
N GLU A 127 6.82 -14.17 -2.35
CA GLU A 127 6.88 -15.63 -2.43
C GLU A 127 5.51 -16.20 -2.01
N GLU A 128 5.04 -17.24 -2.70
CA GLU A 128 3.82 -17.98 -2.34
C GLU A 128 3.98 -18.77 -1.03
#